data_AF-A0A1B6J446-F1
#
_entry.id   AF-A0A1B6J446-F1
#
_cell.length_a   1.000
_cell.length_b   1.000
_cell.length_c   1.000
_cell.angle_alpha   90.00
_cell.angle_beta   90.00
_cell.angle_gamma   90.00
#
_symmetry.space_group_name_H-M   'P 1'
#
loop_
_entity.id
_entity.type
_entity.pdbx_description
1 polymer ?
#
loop_
_entity_poly.entity_id
_entity_poly.type
_entity_poly.pdbx_seq_one_letter_code
_entity_poly.pdbx_strand_id
1 'polypeptide(L)'
;SIDSFKPEVLKSSSITQIKNFTCFLDKSMNEYEDKMNNLEKARNEALKEIGNILHPSVPISNNDDNNETIFTSGNVSIYKKYSHVDLVQMIEGVDTEVGPEVSGKRGYYLKGPCVLLQMALVQFALHKWFSKGYQPIYTPYFMRKEIMQEVAQLSQFDEELYRIVGKPVNGEQDSLDQDEKYLIATSEQPLAALHRGQWLPETSLPIRYIGQSACFRQEVGSHGRDTGGIFRVHQFEKIEQFVLTSPFEEKSWEMMDEMMDNCKEFYDQL
;
A
#
# COMPACT_ATOMS: atom_id res chain seq x y z
N SER A 1 30.79 19.22 -31.92
CA SER A 1 29.78 18.48 -31.16
C SER A 1 30.03 16.99 -31.30
N ILE A 2 29.58 16.16 -30.35
CA ILE A 2 29.47 14.70 -30.57
C ILE A 2 28.61 14.42 -31.81
N ASP A 3 27.55 15.21 -32.01
CA ASP A 3 26.62 15.07 -33.13
C ASP A 3 27.23 15.33 -34.51
N SER A 4 28.41 15.98 -34.56
CA SER A 4 29.12 16.29 -35.80
C SER A 4 30.23 15.29 -36.13
N PHE A 5 30.38 14.22 -35.34
CA PHE A 5 31.49 13.29 -35.48
C PHE A 5 31.22 12.20 -36.53
N LYS A 6 32.18 11.96 -37.42
CA LYS A 6 32.15 10.88 -38.40
C LYS A 6 33.26 9.87 -38.11
N PRO A 7 33.00 8.55 -38.16
CA PRO A 7 34.00 7.50 -37.90
C PRO A 7 35.25 7.61 -38.79
N GLU A 8 35.11 8.21 -39.97
CA GLU A 8 36.18 8.43 -40.95
C GLU A 8 37.30 9.33 -40.43
N VAL A 9 36.99 10.25 -39.49
CA VAL A 9 37.96 11.20 -38.89
C VAL A 9 39.01 10.47 -38.04
N LEU A 10 38.67 9.30 -37.48
CA LEU A 10 39.60 8.50 -36.68
C LEU A 10 40.69 7.83 -37.51
N LYS A 11 40.42 7.53 -38.79
CA LYS A 11 41.38 6.83 -39.66
C LYS A 11 42.62 7.68 -40.00
N SER A 12 42.49 9.01 -39.95
CA SER A 12 43.57 9.96 -40.22
C SER A 12 44.13 10.62 -38.95
N SER A 13 43.68 10.22 -37.76
CA SER A 13 44.03 10.87 -36.49
C SER A 13 45.27 10.25 -35.83
N SER A 14 46.07 11.06 -35.15
CA SER A 14 47.21 10.57 -34.36
C SER A 14 46.77 9.93 -33.03
N ILE A 15 47.62 9.09 -32.44
CA ILE A 15 47.35 8.42 -31.15
C ILE A 15 46.98 9.44 -30.05
N THR A 16 47.64 10.60 -30.02
CA THR A 16 47.36 11.68 -29.05
C THR A 16 45.99 12.30 -29.27
N GLN A 17 45.58 12.50 -30.53
CA GLN A 17 44.24 13.01 -30.85
C GLN A 17 43.15 12.01 -30.45
N ILE A 18 43.39 10.71 -30.67
CA ILE A 18 42.47 9.65 -30.24
C ILE A 18 42.33 9.62 -28.72
N LYS A 19 43.43 9.68 -27.96
CA LYS A 19 43.39 9.72 -26.48
C LYS A 19 42.61 10.93 -25.95
N ASN A 20 42.83 12.11 -26.52
CA ASN A 20 42.10 13.32 -26.14
C ASN A 20 40.60 13.20 -26.47
N PHE A 21 40.27 12.56 -27.60
CA PHE A 21 38.89 12.31 -27.99
C PHE A 21 38.19 11.30 -27.07
N THR A 22 38.86 10.22 -26.65
CA THR A 22 38.33 9.31 -25.63
C THR A 22 38.04 10.04 -24.33
N CYS A 23 38.98 10.86 -23.83
CA CYS A 23 38.76 11.65 -22.63
C CYS A 23 37.58 12.64 -22.76
N PHE A 24 37.36 13.20 -23.96
CA PHE A 24 36.21 14.03 -24.26
C PHE A 24 34.91 13.22 -24.27
N LEU A 25 34.89 12.03 -24.88
CA LEU A 25 33.74 11.13 -24.87
C LEU A 25 33.37 10.71 -23.46
N ASP A 26 34.34 10.33 -22.62
CA ASP A 26 34.08 9.93 -21.24
C ASP A 26 33.41 11.07 -20.45
N LYS A 27 33.89 12.32 -20.63
CA LYS A 27 33.26 13.49 -20.02
C LYS A 27 31.84 13.71 -20.49
N SER A 28 31.61 13.64 -21.80
CA SER A 28 30.27 13.81 -22.35
C SER A 28 29.32 12.67 -21.98
N MET A 29 29.80 11.43 -21.86
CA MET A 29 29.00 10.30 -21.37
C MET A 29 28.48 10.60 -19.96
N ASN A 30 29.36 11.03 -19.05
CA ASN A 30 28.96 11.42 -17.70
C ASN A 30 27.95 12.58 -17.72
N GLU A 31 28.17 13.61 -18.55
CA GLU A 31 27.23 14.74 -18.68
C GLU A 31 25.86 14.31 -19.20
N TYR A 32 25.79 13.38 -20.16
CA TYR A 32 24.53 12.86 -20.70
C TYR A 32 23.84 11.91 -19.72
N GLU A 33 24.60 11.13 -18.95
CA GLU A 33 24.07 10.28 -17.89
C GLU A 33 23.42 11.12 -16.78
N ASP A 34 24.08 12.20 -16.35
CA ASP A 34 23.50 13.16 -15.39
C ASP A 34 22.23 13.82 -15.94
N LYS A 35 22.23 14.24 -17.21
CA LYS A 35 21.04 14.80 -17.87
C LYS A 35 19.91 13.79 -17.97
N MET A 36 20.22 12.55 -18.34
CA MET A 36 19.23 11.46 -18.41
C MET A 36 18.61 11.22 -17.05
N ASN A 37 19.42 11.09 -15.99
CA ASN A 37 18.95 10.86 -14.63
C ASN A 37 18.05 12.01 -14.14
N ASN A 38 18.41 13.27 -14.43
CA ASN A 38 17.61 14.43 -14.05
C ASN A 38 16.27 14.49 -14.80
N LEU A 39 16.28 14.22 -16.11
CA LEU A 39 15.06 14.18 -16.92
C LEU A 39 14.16 13.01 -16.53
N GLU A 40 14.73 11.85 -16.19
CA GLU A 40 14.00 10.69 -15.70
C GLU A 40 13.33 10.97 -14.36
N LYS A 41 14.03 11.62 -13.42
CA LYS A 41 13.44 12.08 -12.15
C LYS A 41 12.26 13.01 -12.40
N ALA A 42 12.43 14.04 -13.22
CA ALA A 42 11.37 14.99 -13.54
C ALA A 42 10.17 14.32 -14.22
N ARG A 43 10.40 13.38 -15.15
CA ARG A 43 9.35 12.56 -15.77
C ARG A 43 8.60 11.74 -14.72
N ASN A 44 9.32 11.02 -13.87
CA ASN A 44 8.73 10.13 -12.87
C ASN A 44 7.96 10.90 -11.79
N GLU A 45 8.38 12.12 -11.44
CA GLU A 45 7.62 13.01 -10.56
C GLU A 45 6.29 13.43 -11.20
N ALA A 46 6.30 13.85 -12.46
CA ALA A 46 5.07 14.21 -13.17
C ALA A 46 4.12 13.01 -13.37
N LEU A 47 4.65 11.81 -13.63
CA LEU A 47 3.85 10.60 -13.79
C LEU A 47 3.08 10.21 -12.52
N LYS A 48 3.55 10.59 -11.33
CA LYS A 48 2.87 10.27 -10.06
C LYS A 48 1.53 11.00 -9.90
N GLU A 49 1.32 12.10 -10.61
CA GLU A 49 0.04 12.84 -10.61
C GLU A 49 -1.00 12.19 -11.53
N ILE A 50 -0.58 11.26 -12.40
CA ILE A 50 -1.45 10.60 -13.36
C ILE A 50 -1.97 9.30 -12.74
N GLY A 51 -3.27 9.29 -12.42
CA GLY A 51 -3.97 8.10 -11.95
C GLY A 51 -4.09 7.00 -13.00
N ASN A 52 -4.53 5.82 -12.57
CA ASN A 52 -4.79 4.70 -13.48
C ASN A 52 -5.95 5.01 -14.45
N ILE A 53 -5.97 4.33 -15.59
CA ILE A 53 -7.07 4.44 -16.56
C ILE A 53 -8.34 3.87 -15.93
N LEU A 54 -9.41 4.67 -15.95
CA LEU A 54 -10.69 4.30 -15.35
C LEU A 54 -11.41 3.26 -16.22
N HIS A 55 -12.03 2.27 -15.56
CA HIS A 55 -12.94 1.34 -16.23
C HIS A 55 -14.20 2.10 -16.72
N PRO A 56 -14.79 1.75 -17.88
CA PRO A 56 -15.98 2.44 -18.39
C PRO A 56 -17.19 2.46 -17.46
N SER A 57 -17.25 1.54 -16.47
CA SER A 57 -18.35 1.51 -15.50
C SER A 57 -18.18 2.47 -14.32
N VAL A 58 -17.03 3.15 -14.18
CA VAL A 58 -16.78 4.05 -13.04
C VAL A 58 -17.68 5.30 -13.19
N PRO A 59 -18.54 5.62 -12.21
CA PRO A 59 -19.36 6.83 -12.26
C PRO A 59 -18.49 8.09 -12.32
N ILE A 60 -18.83 9.00 -13.23
CA ILE A 60 -18.11 10.27 -13.38
C ILE A 60 -18.70 11.28 -12.39
N SER A 61 -17.98 11.52 -11.29
CA SER A 61 -18.34 12.50 -10.27
C SER A 61 -17.10 13.12 -9.63
N ASN A 62 -17.25 14.33 -9.10
CA ASN A 62 -16.21 15.02 -8.31
C ASN A 62 -16.39 14.84 -6.79
N ASN A 63 -17.44 14.17 -6.34
CA ASN A 63 -17.69 13.85 -4.95
C ASN A 63 -18.31 12.45 -4.78
N ASP A 64 -18.21 11.93 -3.55
CA ASP A 64 -18.70 10.62 -3.12
C ASP A 64 -20.22 10.57 -2.94
N ASP A 65 -20.89 11.73 -2.83
CA ASP A 65 -22.36 11.83 -2.74
C ASP A 65 -23.09 11.20 -3.95
N ASN A 66 -22.44 11.14 -5.12
CA ASN A 66 -22.99 10.56 -6.35
C ASN A 66 -22.54 9.11 -6.60
N ASN A 67 -21.98 8.44 -5.59
CA ASN A 67 -21.61 7.03 -5.72
C ASN A 67 -22.86 6.17 -6.00
N GLU A 68 -22.76 5.30 -7.01
CA GLU A 68 -23.85 4.38 -7.34
C GLU A 68 -23.94 3.25 -6.31
N THR A 69 -25.14 2.99 -5.82
CA THR A 69 -25.41 1.83 -4.97
C THR A 69 -25.64 0.60 -5.85
N ILE A 70 -24.62 -0.26 -5.95
CA ILE A 70 -24.66 -1.47 -6.80
C ILE A 70 -25.47 -2.61 -6.16
N PHE A 71 -25.40 -2.75 -4.84
CA PHE A 71 -26.04 -3.85 -4.12
C PHE A 71 -26.38 -3.46 -2.68
N THR A 72 -27.50 -3.97 -2.18
CA THR A 72 -27.89 -3.90 -0.77
C THR A 72 -28.33 -5.31 -0.31
N SER A 73 -27.94 -5.70 0.90
CA SER A 73 -28.36 -6.97 1.53
C SER A 73 -29.00 -6.69 2.89
N GLY A 74 -29.90 -7.59 3.31
CA GLY A 74 -30.61 -7.50 4.58
C GLY A 74 -31.57 -6.31 4.69
N ASN A 75 -31.90 -5.95 5.93
CA ASN A 75 -32.79 -4.82 6.22
C ASN A 75 -32.00 -3.63 6.76
N VAL A 76 -31.65 -2.72 5.85
CA VAL A 76 -30.87 -1.51 6.12
C VAL A 76 -31.67 -0.39 6.82
N SER A 77 -32.97 -0.58 7.02
CA SER A 77 -33.85 0.38 7.69
C SER A 77 -34.05 0.09 9.18
N ILE A 78 -33.34 -0.91 9.73
CA ILE A 78 -33.46 -1.26 11.15
C ILE A 78 -32.74 -0.22 12.00
N TYR A 79 -33.50 0.43 12.88
CA TYR A 79 -32.96 1.25 13.95
C TYR A 79 -32.75 0.41 15.22
N LYS A 80 -31.57 0.52 15.83
CA LYS A 80 -31.25 -0.09 17.12
C LYS A 80 -31.15 0.99 18.19
N LYS A 81 -31.46 0.62 19.44
CA LYS A 81 -31.48 1.55 20.57
C LYS A 81 -30.09 2.09 20.95
N TYR A 82 -29.07 1.24 20.84
CA TYR A 82 -27.70 1.53 21.29
C TYR A 82 -26.74 1.52 20.10
N SER A 83 -25.78 2.43 20.12
CA SER A 83 -24.67 2.47 19.17
C SER A 83 -23.59 1.44 19.53
N HIS A 84 -22.63 1.20 18.63
CA HIS A 84 -21.49 0.33 18.95
C HIS A 84 -20.68 0.87 20.14
N VAL A 85 -20.59 2.20 20.30
CA VAL A 85 -19.87 2.86 21.41
C VAL A 85 -20.53 2.52 22.73
N ASP A 86 -21.87 2.63 22.80
CA ASP A 86 -22.63 2.29 24.01
C ASP A 86 -22.48 0.80 24.35
N LEU A 87 -22.64 -0.06 23.34
CA LEU A 87 -22.61 -1.51 23.52
C LEU A 87 -21.27 -2.00 24.06
N VAL A 88 -20.15 -1.52 23.50
CA VAL A 88 -18.83 -1.94 23.97
C VAL A 88 -18.51 -1.40 25.36
N GLN A 89 -19.03 -0.23 25.72
CA GLN A 89 -18.86 0.32 27.06
C GLN A 89 -19.71 -0.41 28.10
N MET A 90 -20.94 -0.81 27.75
CA MET A 90 -21.82 -1.59 28.63
C MET A 90 -21.24 -2.94 29.07
N ILE A 91 -20.41 -3.55 28.23
CA ILE A 91 -19.73 -4.82 28.53
C ILE A 91 -18.29 -4.62 28.99
N GLU A 92 -17.88 -3.37 29.24
CA GLU A 92 -16.51 -2.97 29.58
C GLU A 92 -15.46 -3.53 28.59
N GLY A 93 -15.86 -3.69 27.33
CA GLY A 93 -15.10 -4.37 26.29
C GLY A 93 -14.08 -3.49 25.58
N VAL A 94 -14.23 -2.16 25.67
CA VAL A 94 -13.24 -1.21 25.16
C VAL A 94 -12.96 -0.12 26.18
N ASP A 95 -11.68 0.22 26.32
CA ASP A 95 -11.21 1.37 27.08
C ASP A 95 -10.71 2.46 26.13
N THR A 96 -11.53 3.47 25.88
CA THR A 96 -11.18 4.65 25.08
C THR A 96 -10.83 5.86 25.96
N GLU A 97 -10.77 5.69 27.28
CA GLU A 97 -10.36 6.75 28.22
C GLU A 97 -8.87 6.62 28.55
N VAL A 98 -8.43 5.41 28.90
CA VAL A 98 -7.01 5.13 29.22
C VAL A 98 -6.16 4.98 27.95
N GLY A 99 -6.74 4.44 26.88
CA GLY A 99 -6.03 4.25 25.60
C GLY A 99 -5.35 5.52 25.09
N PRO A 100 -6.06 6.67 25.03
CA PRO A 100 -5.47 7.93 24.60
C PRO A 100 -4.38 8.49 25.51
N GLU A 101 -4.40 8.18 26.81
CA GLU A 101 -3.33 8.58 27.74
C GLU A 101 -2.00 7.87 27.42
N VAL A 102 -2.08 6.64 26.90
CA VAL A 102 -0.89 5.81 26.62
C VAL A 102 -0.36 6.01 25.20
N SER A 103 -1.22 5.96 24.19
CA SER A 103 -0.78 5.97 22.79
C SER A 103 -1.12 7.26 22.03
N GLY A 104 -1.71 8.25 22.70
CA GLY A 104 -2.25 9.46 22.06
C GLY A 104 -3.66 9.25 21.49
N LYS A 105 -4.23 10.32 20.92
CA LYS A 105 -5.61 10.34 20.40
C LYS A 105 -5.94 9.10 19.56
N ARG A 106 -7.18 8.62 19.64
CA ARG A 106 -7.66 7.38 19.00
C ARG A 106 -6.96 6.08 19.47
N GLY A 107 -6.17 6.14 20.54
CA GLY A 107 -5.73 4.98 21.30
C GLY A 107 -6.87 4.27 22.01
N TYR A 108 -6.81 2.95 22.12
CA TYR A 108 -7.82 2.15 22.82
C TYR A 108 -7.22 0.86 23.38
N TYR A 109 -7.86 0.30 24.41
CA TYR A 109 -7.66 -1.10 24.80
C TYR A 109 -8.91 -1.90 24.48
N LEU A 110 -8.76 -3.07 23.84
CA LEU A 110 -9.80 -4.09 23.85
C LEU A 110 -9.67 -4.92 25.13
N LYS A 111 -10.80 -5.28 25.72
CA LYS A 111 -10.89 -6.04 26.97
C LYS A 111 -11.92 -7.18 26.85
N GLY A 112 -11.68 -8.24 27.62
CA GLY A 112 -12.64 -9.32 27.85
C GLY A 112 -13.28 -9.87 26.56
N PRO A 113 -14.63 -9.86 26.44
CA PRO A 113 -15.33 -10.42 25.29
C PRO A 113 -14.95 -9.79 23.94
N CYS A 114 -14.57 -8.51 23.88
CA CYS A 114 -14.20 -7.86 22.63
C CYS A 114 -12.88 -8.38 22.06
N VAL A 115 -11.91 -8.75 22.91
CA VAL A 115 -10.66 -9.41 22.47
C VAL A 115 -10.99 -10.78 21.87
N LEU A 116 -11.84 -11.55 22.53
CA LEU A 116 -12.27 -12.87 22.04
C LEU A 116 -13.03 -12.75 20.71
N LEU A 117 -13.90 -11.74 20.58
CA LEU A 117 -14.65 -11.49 19.35
C LEU A 117 -13.72 -11.11 18.19
N GLN A 118 -12.73 -10.23 18.43
CA GLN A 118 -11.73 -9.88 17.43
C GLN A 118 -10.98 -11.12 16.93
N MET A 119 -10.50 -11.97 17.85
CA MET A 119 -9.82 -13.22 17.49
C MET A 119 -10.74 -14.17 16.72
N ALA A 120 -12.01 -14.28 17.10
CA ALA A 120 -13.00 -15.12 16.42
C ALA A 120 -13.26 -14.63 14.99
N LEU A 121 -13.40 -13.31 14.77
CA LEU A 121 -13.59 -12.73 13.45
C LEU A 121 -12.39 -12.96 12.53
N VAL A 122 -11.16 -12.79 13.06
CA VAL A 122 -9.92 -13.09 12.33
C VAL A 122 -9.88 -14.55 11.90
N GLN A 123 -10.10 -15.48 12.84
CA GLN A 123 -10.08 -16.91 12.55
C GLN A 123 -11.18 -17.31 11.55
N PHE A 124 -12.38 -16.78 11.70
CA PHE A 124 -13.49 -17.03 10.79
C PHE A 124 -13.15 -16.60 9.37
N ALA A 125 -12.64 -15.38 9.18
CA ALA A 125 -12.22 -14.88 7.88
C ALA A 125 -11.10 -15.75 7.27
N LEU A 126 -10.04 -16.05 8.04
CA LEU A 126 -8.94 -16.89 7.55
C LEU A 126 -9.41 -18.28 7.10
N HIS A 127 -10.23 -18.96 7.89
CA HIS A 127 -10.75 -20.28 7.52
C HIS A 127 -11.68 -20.21 6.31
N LYS A 128 -12.50 -19.16 6.20
CA LYS A 128 -13.39 -18.95 5.06
C LYS A 128 -12.59 -18.83 3.76
N TRP A 129 -11.60 -17.95 3.72
CA TRP A 129 -10.80 -17.72 2.51
C TRP A 129 -9.88 -18.88 2.18
N PHE A 130 -9.32 -19.53 3.20
CA PHE A 130 -8.55 -20.77 3.02
C PHE A 130 -9.37 -21.86 2.32
N SER A 131 -10.65 -22.02 2.69
CA SER A 131 -11.55 -22.97 2.03
C SER A 131 -11.84 -22.65 0.55
N LYS A 132 -11.64 -21.39 0.14
CA LYS A 132 -11.76 -20.92 -1.25
C LYS A 132 -10.43 -20.94 -2.02
N GLY A 133 -9.37 -21.51 -1.44
CA GLY A 133 -8.07 -21.63 -2.11
C GLY A 133 -7.18 -20.39 -2.00
N TYR A 134 -7.50 -19.44 -1.11
CA TYR A 134 -6.58 -18.36 -0.78
C TYR A 134 -5.51 -18.87 0.18
N GLN A 135 -4.25 -18.50 -0.06
CA GLN A 135 -3.14 -18.81 0.84
C GLN A 135 -3.03 -17.73 1.94
N PRO A 136 -3.13 -18.10 3.23
CA PRO A 136 -2.92 -17.17 4.33
C PRO A 136 -1.46 -16.72 4.40
N ILE A 137 -1.26 -15.41 4.48
CA ILE A 137 0.06 -14.79 4.59
C ILE A 137 0.05 -13.84 5.79
N TYR A 138 0.96 -14.07 6.73
CA TYR A 138 1.28 -13.11 7.78
C TYR A 138 2.40 -12.20 7.29
N THR A 139 2.14 -10.89 7.21
CA THR A 139 3.08 -9.94 6.58
C THR A 139 3.94 -9.21 7.62
N PRO A 140 5.18 -8.80 7.26
CA PRO A 140 5.94 -7.87 8.09
C PRO A 140 5.19 -6.55 8.27
N TYR A 141 5.28 -5.94 9.46
CA TYR A 141 4.56 -4.69 9.75
C TYR A 141 5.35 -3.44 9.37
N PHE A 142 6.58 -3.59 8.91
CA PHE A 142 7.45 -2.51 8.50
C PHE A 142 8.08 -2.80 7.15
N MET A 143 8.16 -1.78 6.31
CA MET A 143 8.81 -1.84 4.99
C MET A 143 9.89 -0.77 4.90
N ARG A 144 10.99 -1.08 4.21
CA ARG A 144 12.02 -0.08 3.90
C ARG A 144 11.46 0.97 2.96
N LYS A 145 11.91 2.21 3.12
CA LYS A 145 11.44 3.36 2.33
C LYS A 145 11.45 3.11 0.83
N GLU A 146 12.55 2.58 0.30
CA GLU A 146 12.69 2.37 -1.15
C GLU A 146 11.69 1.36 -1.71
N ILE A 147 11.28 0.35 -0.92
CA ILE A 147 10.27 -0.62 -1.33
C ILE A 147 8.87 -0.02 -1.15
N MET A 148 8.63 0.69 -0.06
CA MET A 148 7.34 1.34 0.20
C MET A 148 6.97 2.33 -0.91
N GLN A 149 7.95 3.05 -1.46
CA GLN A 149 7.75 4.02 -2.54
C GLN A 149 7.27 3.40 -3.86
N GLU A 150 7.42 2.09 -4.04
CA GLU A 150 6.95 1.39 -5.24
C GLU A 150 5.47 0.98 -5.14
N VAL A 151 4.93 0.91 -3.91
CA VAL A 151 3.57 0.44 -3.64
C VAL A 151 2.67 1.51 -3.03
N ALA A 152 3.24 2.60 -2.52
CA ALA A 152 2.53 3.72 -1.91
C ALA A 152 2.79 5.03 -2.68
N GLN A 153 1.77 5.88 -2.77
CA GLN A 153 1.90 7.22 -3.35
C GLN A 153 2.66 8.15 -2.40
N LEU A 154 3.35 9.15 -2.95
CA LEU A 154 4.12 10.13 -2.15
C LEU A 154 3.26 10.85 -1.11
N SER A 155 2.01 11.22 -1.44
CA SER A 155 1.07 11.85 -0.52
C SER A 155 0.78 10.99 0.72
N GLN A 156 0.74 9.67 0.57
CA GLN A 156 0.49 8.73 1.67
C GLN A 156 1.63 8.74 2.70
N PHE A 157 2.86 9.09 2.31
CA PHE A 157 3.98 9.18 3.24
C PHE A 157 3.77 10.26 4.32
N ASP A 158 3.18 11.38 3.92
CA ASP A 158 2.98 12.53 4.81
C ASP A 158 1.64 12.44 5.57
N GLU A 159 0.62 11.84 4.95
CA GLU A 159 -0.75 11.82 5.50
C GLU A 159 -1.13 10.52 6.22
N GLU A 160 -0.57 9.37 5.81
CA GLU A 160 -1.04 8.05 6.26
C GLU A 160 0.02 7.24 7.01
N LEU A 161 1.30 7.31 6.65
CA LEU A 161 2.31 6.34 7.11
C LEU A 161 3.11 6.80 8.33
N TYR A 162 3.22 5.94 9.34
CA TYR A 162 4.13 6.15 10.47
C TYR A 162 5.57 5.80 10.09
N ARG A 163 6.50 6.76 10.22
CA ARG A 163 7.94 6.54 10.03
C ARG A 163 8.59 5.94 11.29
N ILE A 164 9.36 4.88 11.09
CA ILE A 164 10.21 4.25 12.09
C ILE A 164 11.67 4.61 11.79
N VAL A 165 12.34 5.18 12.78
CA VAL A 165 13.77 5.49 12.73
C VAL A 165 14.49 4.61 13.76
N GLY A 166 15.35 3.71 13.26
CA GLY A 166 16.19 2.85 14.09
C GLY A 166 17.41 3.59 14.64
N LYS A 167 18.03 3.03 15.69
CA LYS A 167 19.37 3.48 16.11
C LYS A 167 20.41 2.98 15.11
N PRO A 168 21.43 3.78 14.76
CA PRO A 168 22.47 3.34 13.84
C PRO A 168 23.18 2.11 14.39
N VAL A 169 23.17 1.04 13.60
CA VAL A 169 23.95 -0.17 13.90
C VAL A 169 25.40 0.18 13.58
N ASN A 170 26.24 0.27 14.61
CA ASN A 170 27.71 0.50 14.59
C ASN A 170 28.25 1.89 14.97
N GLY A 171 27.43 2.82 15.49
CA GLY A 171 27.97 4.08 16.04
C GLY A 171 28.60 5.02 15.01
N GLU A 172 28.51 4.70 13.71
CA GLU A 172 28.80 5.62 12.62
C GLU A 172 27.66 6.65 12.56
N GLN A 173 27.93 7.79 13.18
CA GLN A 173 26.99 8.90 13.34
C GLN A 173 26.70 9.66 12.03
N ASP A 174 27.39 9.29 10.93
CA ASP A 174 27.45 10.03 9.67
C ASP A 174 26.96 9.26 8.42
N SER A 175 26.41 8.04 8.56
CA SER A 175 25.65 7.46 7.44
C SER A 175 24.25 8.09 7.42
N LEU A 176 24.09 9.11 6.59
CA LEU A 176 22.80 9.74 6.24
C LEU A 176 21.80 8.75 5.60
N ASP A 177 22.25 7.53 5.26
CA ASP A 177 21.42 6.39 4.89
C ASP A 177 20.86 5.70 6.15
N GLN A 178 20.04 6.42 6.90
CA GLN A 178 19.25 5.80 7.97
C GLN A 178 18.39 4.68 7.35
N ASP A 179 18.33 3.51 8.01
CA ASP A 179 17.43 2.40 7.69
C ASP A 179 15.98 2.81 8.02
N GLU A 180 15.49 3.84 7.29
CA GLU A 180 14.16 4.42 7.40
C GLU A 180 13.15 3.37 6.97
N LYS A 181 12.28 3.01 7.90
CA LYS A 181 11.18 2.09 7.67
C LYS A 181 9.87 2.80 7.91
N TYR A 182 8.80 2.26 7.34
CA TYR A 182 7.45 2.73 7.54
C TYR A 182 6.58 1.58 8.02
N LEU A 183 5.70 1.85 8.99
CA LEU A 183 4.64 0.90 9.33
C LEU A 183 3.67 0.78 8.15
N ILE A 184 3.16 -0.43 7.95
CA ILE A 184 2.19 -0.69 6.87
C ILE A 184 0.82 -0.10 7.22
N ALA A 185 0.16 0.52 6.23
CA ALA A 185 -1.24 0.96 6.32
C ALA A 185 -2.24 -0.15 5.93
N THR A 186 -1.73 -1.23 5.33
CA THR A 186 -2.45 -2.41 4.85
C THR A 186 -1.46 -3.53 4.52
N SER A 187 -1.84 -4.80 4.69
CA SER A 187 -1.04 -5.96 4.25
C SER A 187 -0.90 -6.03 2.72
N GLU A 188 -1.72 -5.30 1.96
CA GLU A 188 -1.55 -5.10 0.52
C GLU A 188 -0.14 -4.61 0.14
N GLN A 189 0.41 -3.66 0.90
CA GLN A 189 1.72 -3.06 0.62
C GLN A 189 2.85 -4.12 0.59
N PRO A 190 3.06 -4.93 1.65
CA PRO A 190 4.05 -6.00 1.62
C PRO A 190 3.67 -7.15 0.68
N LEU A 191 2.38 -7.42 0.43
CA LEU A 191 1.95 -8.44 -0.53
C LEU A 191 2.27 -8.05 -1.98
N ALA A 192 2.10 -6.79 -2.35
CA ALA A 192 2.50 -6.27 -3.65
C ALA A 192 4.03 -6.38 -3.85
N ALA A 193 4.80 -6.11 -2.79
CA ALA A 193 6.25 -6.26 -2.81
C ALA A 193 6.73 -7.72 -2.82
N LEU A 194 5.89 -8.71 -2.47
CA LEU A 194 6.26 -10.13 -2.39
C LEU A 194 6.76 -10.68 -3.72
N HIS A 195 6.20 -10.19 -4.83
CA HIS A 195 6.55 -10.60 -6.19
C HIS A 195 7.43 -9.59 -6.94
N ARG A 196 8.03 -8.63 -6.22
CA ARG A 196 8.88 -7.60 -6.81
C ARG A 196 10.02 -8.23 -7.62
N GLY A 197 10.12 -7.84 -8.90
CA GLY A 197 11.17 -8.30 -9.81
C GLY A 197 11.02 -9.75 -10.28
N GLN A 198 9.88 -10.40 -10.00
CA GLN A 198 9.61 -11.75 -10.48
C GLN A 198 8.93 -11.75 -11.85
N TRP A 199 9.25 -12.75 -12.66
CA TRP A 199 8.51 -13.08 -13.88
C TRP A 199 7.64 -14.30 -13.61
N LEU A 200 6.32 -14.12 -13.58
CA LEU A 200 5.37 -15.19 -13.23
C LEU A 200 4.95 -15.97 -14.49
N PRO A 201 4.98 -17.31 -14.48
CA PRO A 201 4.41 -18.10 -15.57
C PRO A 201 2.88 -18.04 -15.52
N GLU A 202 2.23 -17.99 -16.69
CA GLU A 202 0.77 -17.92 -16.80
C GLU A 202 0.07 -19.09 -16.10
N THR A 203 0.69 -20.28 -16.10
CA THR A 203 0.18 -21.47 -15.42
C THR A 203 0.14 -21.36 -13.89
N SER A 204 0.81 -20.37 -13.30
CA SER A 204 0.72 -20.11 -11.85
C SER A 204 -0.41 -19.16 -11.47
N LEU A 205 -1.04 -18.51 -12.46
CA LEU A 205 -2.10 -17.53 -12.24
C LEU A 205 -3.48 -18.21 -12.27
N PRO A 206 -4.45 -17.70 -11.48
CA PRO A 206 -4.29 -16.63 -10.50
C PRO A 206 -3.67 -17.10 -9.17
N ILE A 207 -2.81 -16.28 -8.59
CA ILE A 207 -2.23 -16.47 -7.25
C ILE A 207 -3.09 -15.68 -6.26
N ARG A 208 -3.63 -16.36 -5.25
CA ARG A 208 -4.57 -15.77 -4.28
C ARG A 208 -3.99 -15.78 -2.87
N TYR A 209 -3.91 -14.61 -2.25
CA TYR A 209 -3.46 -14.43 -0.88
C TYR A 209 -4.54 -13.85 0.00
N ILE A 210 -4.57 -14.32 1.26
CA ILE A 210 -5.28 -13.64 2.33
C ILE A 210 -4.29 -13.11 3.36
N GLY A 211 -4.06 -11.79 3.33
CA GLY A 211 -3.11 -11.10 4.19
C GLY A 211 -3.70 -10.81 5.57
N GLN A 212 -3.05 -11.29 6.62
CA GLN A 212 -3.36 -10.91 8.00
C GLN A 212 -2.32 -9.91 8.52
N SER A 213 -2.77 -8.74 8.98
CA SER A 213 -1.91 -7.82 9.71
C SER A 213 -2.67 -6.81 10.57
N ALA A 214 -1.97 -6.30 11.58
CA ALA A 214 -2.24 -4.97 12.11
C ALA A 214 -1.93 -3.92 11.02
N CYS A 215 -2.78 -2.90 10.92
CA CYS A 215 -2.68 -1.78 9.99
C CYS A 215 -2.53 -0.49 10.78
N PHE A 216 -1.64 0.40 10.33
CA PHE A 216 -1.30 1.64 11.01
C PHE A 216 -1.54 2.85 10.10
N ARG A 217 -2.40 3.78 10.53
CA ARG A 217 -2.73 4.99 9.75
C ARG A 217 -2.69 6.24 10.62
N GLN A 218 -1.99 7.28 10.19
CA GLN A 218 -1.91 8.54 10.93
C GLN A 218 -3.23 9.33 10.91
N GLU A 219 -4.12 9.08 9.94
CA GLU A 219 -5.44 9.72 9.83
C GLU A 219 -5.36 11.27 9.85
N VAL A 220 -4.30 11.84 9.24
CA VAL A 220 -4.10 13.28 9.11
C VAL A 220 -5.26 13.87 8.29
N GLY A 221 -5.77 15.04 8.69
CA GLY A 221 -6.91 15.68 8.01
C GLY A 221 -8.31 15.23 8.46
N SER A 222 -8.43 14.17 9.26
CA SER A 222 -9.72 13.67 9.78
C SER A 222 -10.23 14.39 11.05
N HIS A 223 -9.76 15.61 11.33
CA HIS A 223 -10.06 16.32 12.57
C HIS A 223 -11.57 16.42 12.83
N GLY A 224 -12.02 15.79 13.93
CA GLY A 224 -13.42 15.83 14.37
C GLY A 224 -14.37 14.86 13.67
N ARG A 225 -13.91 14.03 12.71
CA ARG A 225 -14.73 12.96 12.11
C ARG A 225 -14.52 11.63 12.83
N ASP A 226 -15.61 10.91 13.04
CA ASP A 226 -15.66 9.55 13.61
C ASP A 226 -14.80 9.41 14.88
N THR A 227 -14.99 10.30 15.84
CA THR A 227 -14.17 10.35 17.07
C THR A 227 -14.65 9.38 18.15
N GLY A 228 -15.85 8.82 18.02
CA GLY A 228 -16.43 7.90 18.99
C GLY A 228 -16.03 6.44 18.76
N GLY A 229 -15.64 5.76 19.84
CA GLY A 229 -15.36 4.33 19.83
C GLY A 229 -14.11 3.94 19.04
N ILE A 230 -14.18 2.82 18.33
CA ILE A 230 -13.06 2.20 17.59
C ILE A 230 -13.28 2.17 16.07
N PHE A 231 -14.24 2.92 15.56
CA PHE A 231 -14.59 2.93 14.13
C PHE A 231 -13.47 3.52 13.25
N ARG A 232 -12.79 4.56 13.72
CA ARG A 232 -11.64 5.17 13.06
C ARG A 232 -10.50 5.35 14.06
N VAL A 233 -9.46 4.54 13.92
CA VAL A 233 -8.35 4.43 14.88
C VAL A 233 -7.01 4.32 14.15
N HIS A 234 -5.92 4.64 14.85
CA HIS A 234 -4.58 4.57 14.26
C HIS A 234 -4.06 3.15 14.08
N GLN A 235 -4.61 2.19 14.82
CA GLN A 235 -4.25 0.77 14.76
C GLN A 235 -5.51 -0.09 14.68
N PHE A 236 -5.62 -0.95 13.68
CA PHE A 236 -6.71 -1.91 13.52
C PHE A 236 -6.24 -3.20 12.86
N GLU A 237 -6.92 -4.32 13.10
CA GLU A 237 -6.66 -5.58 12.39
C GLU A 237 -7.43 -5.61 11.07
N LYS A 238 -6.79 -6.15 10.03
CA LYS A 238 -7.43 -6.35 8.73
C LYS A 238 -7.06 -7.71 8.15
N ILE A 239 -8.04 -8.34 7.50
CA ILE A 239 -7.89 -9.54 6.69
C ILE A 239 -8.12 -9.15 5.24
N GLU A 240 -7.08 -9.24 4.41
CA GLU A 240 -7.02 -8.61 3.09
C GLU A 240 -6.99 -9.64 1.97
N GLN A 241 -7.91 -9.57 1.02
CA GLN A 241 -7.82 -10.33 -0.22
C GLN A 241 -6.83 -9.65 -1.18
N PHE A 242 -5.83 -10.38 -1.66
CA PHE A 242 -4.87 -9.90 -2.65
C PHE A 242 -4.67 -10.95 -3.74
N VAL A 243 -4.83 -10.57 -5.01
CA VAL A 243 -4.76 -11.52 -6.12
C VAL A 243 -3.88 -10.98 -7.24
N LEU A 244 -2.97 -11.83 -7.72
CA LEU A 244 -2.25 -11.64 -8.98
C LEU A 244 -2.94 -12.49 -10.03
N THR A 245 -3.39 -11.88 -11.11
CA THR A 245 -4.11 -12.55 -12.20
C THR A 245 -3.58 -12.15 -13.56
N SER A 246 -4.01 -12.86 -14.60
CA SER A 246 -3.59 -12.57 -15.97
C SER A 246 -4.06 -11.16 -16.38
N PRO A 247 -3.23 -10.37 -17.09
CA PRO A 247 -3.64 -9.09 -17.65
C PRO A 247 -4.45 -9.24 -18.95
N PHE A 248 -4.63 -10.47 -19.45
CA PHE A 248 -5.33 -10.76 -20.70
C PHE A 248 -6.79 -11.15 -20.45
N GLU A 249 -7.61 -11.06 -21.49
CA GLU A 249 -9.00 -11.56 -21.51
C GLU A 249 -9.86 -11.07 -20.34
N GLU A 250 -9.67 -9.81 -19.90
CA GLU A 250 -10.44 -9.20 -18.82
C GLU A 250 -10.38 -9.96 -17.48
N LYS A 251 -9.38 -10.84 -17.27
CA LYS A 251 -9.26 -11.70 -16.08
C LYS A 251 -9.14 -10.93 -14.77
N SER A 252 -8.67 -9.69 -14.81
CA SER A 252 -8.67 -8.80 -13.63
C SER A 252 -10.06 -8.36 -13.20
N TRP A 253 -10.99 -8.14 -14.15
CA TRP A 253 -12.36 -7.74 -13.82
C TRP A 253 -13.17 -8.93 -13.31
N GLU A 254 -13.03 -10.10 -13.92
CA GLU A 254 -13.61 -11.35 -13.38
C GLU A 254 -13.15 -11.58 -11.93
N MET A 255 -11.87 -11.33 -11.63
CA MET A 255 -11.33 -11.45 -10.29
C MET A 255 -11.86 -10.37 -9.33
N MET A 256 -12.04 -9.14 -9.80
CA MET A 256 -12.65 -8.07 -9.01
C MET A 256 -14.08 -8.43 -8.58
N ASP A 257 -14.88 -8.98 -9.50
CA ASP A 257 -16.23 -9.47 -9.21
C ASP A 257 -16.20 -10.64 -8.20
N GLU A 258 -15.31 -11.62 -8.39
CA GLU A 258 -15.10 -12.74 -7.44
C GLU A 258 -14.76 -12.22 -6.03
N MET A 259 -13.85 -11.25 -5.92
CA MET A 259 -13.43 -10.65 -4.65
C MET A 259 -14.56 -9.85 -3.97
N MET A 260 -15.41 -9.17 -4.75
CA MET A 260 -16.59 -8.49 -4.23
C MET A 260 -17.65 -9.48 -3.73
N ASP A 261 -17.91 -10.54 -4.48
CA ASP A 261 -18.89 -11.58 -4.10
C ASP A 261 -18.44 -12.35 -2.87
N ASN A 262 -17.13 -12.61 -2.76
CA ASN A 262 -16.51 -13.07 -1.53
C ASN A 262 -16.89 -12.16 -0.35
N CYS A 263 -16.62 -10.86 -0.42
CA CYS A 263 -16.99 -9.94 0.65
C CYS A 263 -18.49 -9.98 1.00
N LYS A 264 -19.39 -10.03 0.02
CA LYS A 264 -20.84 -10.16 0.25
C LYS A 264 -21.17 -11.43 1.04
N GLU A 265 -20.65 -12.57 0.59
CA GLU A 265 -20.87 -13.86 1.24
C GLU A 265 -20.35 -13.89 2.69
N PHE A 266 -19.22 -13.22 2.94
CA PHE A 266 -18.67 -13.10 4.30
C PHE A 266 -19.63 -12.35 5.22
N TYR A 267 -20.18 -11.22 4.78
CA TYR A 267 -21.14 -10.45 5.56
C TYR A 267 -22.49 -11.15 5.75
N ASP A 268 -22.97 -11.87 4.74
CA ASP A 268 -24.23 -12.62 4.85
C ASP A 268 -24.16 -13.79 5.86
N GLN A 269 -22.94 -14.22 6.24
CA GLN A 269 -22.72 -15.30 7.22
C GLN A 269 -22.50 -14.79 8.66
N LEU A 270 -22.33 -13.49 8.86
CA LEU A 270 -22.22 -12.85 10.17
C LEU A 270 -23.60 -12.55 10.77
#